data_AF-A0A6L6Q580-F1
#
_entry.id   AF-A0A6L6Q580-F1
#
_cell.length_a   1.000
_cell.length_b   1.000
_cell.length_c   1.000
_cell.angle_alpha   90.00
_cell.angle_beta   90.00
_cell.angle_gamma   90.00
#
_symmetry.space_group_name_H-M   'P 1'
#
loop_
_entity.id
_entity.type
_entity.pdbx_description
1 polymer ?
#
loop_
_entity_poly.entity_id
_entity_poly.type
_entity_poly.pdbx_seq_one_letter_code
_entity_poly.pdbx_strand_id
1 'polypeptide(L)'
;MLKSVMALACAALFSLPAVAAPDLSAIRQAVDAAVAPVMAQYDVPGMAVAVTVDGQAMFFNYGVAARDSKRPVTEATLFELGSNSKTFTSTLGAYAQEQGQLSLHDHPSKFMPHLKGSALDKATLLHLATYTAGGFPLQVPDDVKTEAQLASYFQHWKPEAAPGQQRRYANPSIGLFGRITAVALGSAFTDAAERELFPQLGLQHTYIRVPATAMADYAWGYAKDQAVRVRPDLLDSEAYGVKSTAADMIHYVQTQIDPSGLAPAMQRAVQATHVGYFQVGPMTQGLGWESYPYPVSLERLLSGNSGDMAWESQPAQALNPPLAGTAPTLYNKTGSTRGFGSYVMFVPARKTGIVLLANRAYPNEARIRLAYHILQLLAPAAN
;
A
#
# COMPACT_ATOMS: atom_id res chain seq x y z
N MET A 1 -21.15 -76.31 -11.54
CA MET A 1 -21.63 -75.43 -10.45
C MET A 1 -20.44 -74.65 -9.90
N LEU A 2 -20.29 -73.39 -10.34
CA LEU A 2 -19.19 -72.49 -9.95
C LEU A 2 -19.42 -71.94 -8.55
N LYS A 3 -18.40 -72.03 -7.68
CA LYS A 3 -18.38 -71.45 -6.33
C LYS A 3 -18.05 -69.95 -6.44
N SER A 4 -18.93 -69.09 -5.95
CA SER A 4 -18.68 -67.64 -5.83
C SER A 4 -18.13 -67.34 -4.44
N VAL A 5 -16.90 -66.80 -4.38
CA VAL A 5 -16.26 -66.30 -3.16
C VAL A 5 -16.59 -64.82 -3.04
N MET A 6 -17.30 -64.45 -1.97
CA MET A 6 -17.67 -63.07 -1.67
C MET A 6 -16.56 -62.45 -0.82
N ALA A 7 -15.76 -61.54 -1.40
CA ALA A 7 -14.72 -60.81 -0.70
C ALA A 7 -15.32 -59.61 0.03
N LEU A 8 -15.23 -59.59 1.36
CA LEU A 8 -15.62 -58.47 2.21
C LEU A 8 -14.49 -57.43 2.19
N ALA A 9 -14.70 -56.29 1.52
CA ALA A 9 -13.78 -55.16 1.58
C ALA A 9 -14.08 -54.30 2.82
N CYS A 10 -13.24 -54.40 3.85
CA CYS A 10 -13.24 -53.47 4.98
C CYS A 10 -12.70 -52.10 4.52
N ALA A 11 -13.60 -51.12 4.33
CA ALA A 11 -13.22 -49.74 4.17
C ALA A 11 -12.76 -49.17 5.53
N ALA A 12 -11.45 -49.06 5.73
CA ALA A 12 -10.89 -48.32 6.86
C ALA A 12 -11.09 -46.82 6.62
N LEU A 13 -12.06 -46.22 7.32
CA LEU A 13 -12.25 -44.78 7.40
C LEU A 13 -11.07 -44.18 8.17
N PHE A 14 -10.05 -43.70 7.47
CA PHE A 14 -9.02 -42.84 8.07
C PHE A 14 -9.64 -41.48 8.40
N SER A 15 -9.94 -41.25 9.68
CA SER A 15 -10.29 -39.93 10.20
C SER A 15 -9.05 -39.04 10.08
N LEU A 16 -9.03 -38.15 9.10
CA LEU A 16 -8.01 -37.10 9.03
C LEU A 16 -8.14 -36.23 10.29
N PRO A 17 -7.03 -35.92 11.00
CA PRO A 17 -7.07 -35.01 12.13
C PRO A 17 -7.56 -33.65 11.64
N ALA A 18 -8.66 -33.17 12.22
CA ALA A 18 -9.13 -31.82 12.00
C ALA A 18 -8.05 -30.86 12.53
N VAL A 19 -7.47 -30.05 11.64
CA VAL A 19 -6.65 -28.91 12.04
C VAL A 19 -7.56 -27.99 12.84
N ALA A 20 -7.30 -27.87 14.14
CA ALA A 20 -8.09 -27.01 15.00
C ALA A 20 -8.03 -25.57 14.47
N ALA A 21 -9.20 -24.94 14.32
CA ALA A 21 -9.26 -23.54 13.96
C ALA A 21 -8.47 -22.71 14.99
N PRO A 22 -7.73 -21.67 14.57
CA PRO A 22 -6.95 -20.85 15.48
C PRO A 22 -7.85 -20.27 16.58
N ASP A 23 -7.37 -20.31 17.83
CA ASP A 23 -8.07 -19.73 18.97
C ASP A 23 -8.08 -18.20 18.85
N LEU A 24 -9.21 -17.67 18.39
CA LEU A 24 -9.44 -16.24 18.20
C LEU A 24 -9.26 -15.44 19.50
N SER A 25 -9.54 -16.04 20.66
CA SER A 25 -9.34 -15.41 21.96
C SER A 25 -7.85 -15.22 22.25
N ALA A 26 -7.05 -16.26 22.00
CA ALA A 26 -5.60 -16.20 22.16
C ALA A 26 -4.95 -15.19 21.18
N ILE A 27 -5.38 -15.16 19.91
CA ILE A 27 -4.93 -14.16 18.94
C ILE A 27 -5.27 -12.75 19.43
N ARG A 28 -6.49 -12.52 19.90
CA ARG A 28 -6.91 -11.22 20.43
C ARG A 28 -6.05 -10.78 21.60
N GLN A 29 -5.85 -11.64 22.59
CA GLN A 29 -5.00 -11.31 23.74
C GLN A 29 -3.56 -10.99 23.33
N ALA A 30 -3.01 -11.72 22.37
CA ALA A 30 -1.65 -11.49 21.90
C ALA A 30 -1.52 -10.16 21.11
N VAL A 31 -2.50 -9.84 20.26
CA VAL A 31 -2.53 -8.55 19.56
C VAL A 31 -2.71 -7.40 20.56
N ASP A 32 -3.61 -7.53 21.54
CA ASP A 32 -3.83 -6.53 22.58
C ASP A 32 -2.54 -6.25 23.38
N ALA A 33 -1.83 -7.31 23.78
CA ALA A 33 -0.56 -7.22 24.49
C ALA A 33 0.56 -6.57 23.65
N ALA A 34 0.53 -6.73 22.32
CA ALA A 34 1.49 -6.12 21.42
C ALA A 34 1.21 -4.64 21.13
N VAL A 35 -0.07 -4.25 21.02
CA VAL A 35 -0.49 -2.89 20.67
C VAL A 35 -0.37 -1.93 21.87
N ALA A 36 -0.74 -2.38 23.07
CA ALA A 36 -0.80 -1.50 24.25
C ALA A 36 0.52 -0.76 24.56
N PRO A 37 1.71 -1.40 24.54
CA PRO A 37 2.98 -0.70 24.75
C PRO A 37 3.29 0.34 23.67
N VAL A 38 2.96 0.06 22.41
CA VAL A 38 3.17 1.00 21.29
C VAL A 38 2.28 2.23 21.46
N MET A 39 1.01 2.04 21.80
CA MET A 39 0.10 3.17 22.04
C MET A 39 0.57 4.03 23.21
N ALA A 40 0.99 3.41 24.32
CA ALA A 40 1.49 4.12 25.48
C ALA A 40 2.80 4.87 25.19
N GLN A 41 3.78 4.22 24.55
CA GLN A 41 5.09 4.80 24.26
C GLN A 41 5.00 6.03 23.36
N TYR A 42 4.12 5.99 22.35
CA TYR A 42 4.01 7.05 21.36
C TYR A 42 2.80 7.97 21.58
N ASP A 43 2.06 7.83 22.69
CA ASP A 43 0.82 8.58 22.98
C ASP A 43 -0.20 8.52 21.82
N VAL A 44 -0.36 7.34 21.21
CA VAL A 44 -1.30 7.16 20.09
C VAL A 44 -2.74 7.25 20.61
N PRO A 45 -3.54 8.26 20.21
CA PRO A 45 -4.88 8.42 20.77
C PRO A 45 -5.84 7.30 20.37
N GLY A 46 -5.74 6.81 19.13
CA GLY A 46 -6.55 5.73 18.61
C GLY A 46 -5.87 4.98 17.47
N MET A 47 -6.11 3.66 17.44
CA MET A 47 -5.56 2.76 16.44
C MET A 47 -6.60 1.72 16.03
N ALA A 48 -6.71 1.46 14.73
CA ALA A 48 -7.43 0.32 14.18
C ALA A 48 -6.41 -0.67 13.58
N VAL A 49 -6.50 -1.92 13.99
CA VAL A 49 -5.72 -3.03 13.48
C VAL A 49 -6.67 -4.01 12.80
N ALA A 50 -6.40 -4.36 11.56
CA ALA A 50 -7.11 -5.41 10.85
C ALA A 50 -6.12 -6.49 10.38
N VAL A 51 -6.51 -7.73 10.54
CA VAL A 51 -5.75 -8.92 10.15
C VAL A 51 -6.63 -9.77 9.27
N THR A 52 -6.08 -10.34 8.20
CA THR A 52 -6.74 -11.40 7.43
C THR A 52 -5.88 -12.66 7.46
N VAL A 53 -6.49 -13.82 7.67
CA VAL A 53 -5.89 -15.15 7.51
C VAL A 53 -6.89 -16.01 6.75
N ASP A 54 -6.47 -16.63 5.64
CA ASP A 54 -7.33 -17.46 4.79
C ASP A 54 -8.64 -16.77 4.36
N GLY A 55 -8.55 -15.45 4.10
CA GLY A 55 -9.69 -14.62 3.70
C GLY A 55 -10.62 -14.20 4.85
N GLN A 56 -10.38 -14.63 6.09
CA GLN A 56 -11.16 -14.23 7.26
C GLN A 56 -10.53 -13.02 7.94
N ALA A 57 -11.29 -11.92 8.01
CA ALA A 57 -10.84 -10.69 8.65
C ALA A 57 -11.14 -10.67 10.16
N MET A 58 -10.21 -10.13 10.93
CA MET A 58 -10.32 -9.85 12.37
C MET A 58 -9.98 -8.39 12.63
N PHE A 59 -10.75 -7.75 13.51
CA PHE A 59 -10.60 -6.32 13.84
C PHE A 59 -10.30 -6.11 15.32
N PHE A 60 -9.33 -5.25 15.59
CA PHE A 60 -8.90 -4.84 16.91
C PHE A 60 -8.80 -3.31 16.94
N ASN A 61 -9.68 -2.69 17.73
CA ASN A 61 -9.85 -1.25 17.74
C ASN A 61 -9.54 -0.71 19.13
N TYR A 62 -8.75 0.35 19.19
CA TYR A 62 -8.20 0.89 20.43
C TYR A 62 -8.35 2.40 20.50
N GLY A 63 -8.65 2.92 21.68
CA GLY A 63 -8.67 4.34 21.98
C GLY A 63 -9.76 5.11 21.24
N VAL A 64 -9.46 6.36 20.86
CA VAL A 64 -10.43 7.32 20.34
C VAL A 64 -10.02 7.90 18.99
N ALA A 65 -10.99 8.01 18.09
CA ALA A 65 -10.86 8.69 16.80
C ALA A 65 -10.74 10.22 16.96
N ALA A 66 -11.24 10.75 18.07
CA ALA A 66 -11.14 12.15 18.46
C ALA A 66 -11.14 12.30 19.99
N ARG A 67 -10.15 13.00 20.54
CA ARG A 67 -10.02 13.30 21.97
C ARG A 67 -11.20 14.11 22.51
N ASP A 68 -11.62 15.17 21.80
CA ASP A 68 -12.64 16.09 22.28
C ASP A 68 -14.02 15.42 22.43
N SER A 69 -14.46 14.69 21.41
CA SER A 69 -15.74 13.98 21.44
C SER A 69 -15.67 12.60 22.11
N LYS A 70 -14.45 12.13 22.44
CA LYS A 70 -14.17 10.77 22.94
C LYS A 70 -14.77 9.66 22.07
N ARG A 71 -14.98 9.92 20.78
CA ARG A 71 -15.55 8.94 19.85
C ARG A 71 -14.60 7.74 19.76
N PRO A 72 -15.06 6.50 20.05
CA PRO A 72 -14.19 5.33 19.98
C PRO A 72 -13.73 5.08 18.54
N VAL A 73 -12.54 4.50 18.40
CA VAL A 73 -12.13 3.90 17.12
C VAL A 73 -12.97 2.66 16.86
N THR A 74 -13.38 2.49 15.61
CA THR A 74 -14.02 1.29 15.07
C THR A 74 -13.34 0.92 13.75
N GLU A 75 -13.64 -0.25 13.22
CA GLU A 75 -13.17 -0.70 11.90
C GLU A 75 -13.67 0.18 10.76
N ALA A 76 -14.75 0.96 10.98
CA ALA A 76 -15.34 1.93 10.07
C ALA A 76 -14.78 3.36 10.25
N THR A 77 -13.89 3.59 11.21
CA THR A 77 -13.26 4.92 11.38
C THR A 77 -12.35 5.22 10.19
N LEU A 78 -12.52 6.38 9.57
CA LEU A 78 -11.69 6.84 8.47
C LEU A 78 -10.38 7.46 9.00
N PHE A 79 -9.25 6.94 8.53
CA PHE A 79 -7.91 7.46 8.79
C PHE A 79 -7.27 7.95 7.50
N GLU A 80 -6.37 8.95 7.60
CA GLU A 80 -5.53 9.33 6.47
C GLU A 80 -4.46 8.26 6.24
N LEU A 81 -4.38 7.75 5.01
CA LEU A 81 -3.43 6.69 4.66
C LEU A 81 -2.03 7.22 4.40
N GLY A 82 -1.88 8.52 4.09
CA GLY A 82 -0.61 9.06 3.63
C GLY A 82 -0.11 8.27 2.41
N SER A 83 1.20 8.00 2.36
CA SER A 83 1.82 7.28 1.23
C SER A 83 1.31 5.88 0.90
N ASN A 84 0.46 5.26 1.73
CA ASN A 84 -0.29 4.07 1.29
C ASN A 84 -1.21 4.39 0.08
N SER A 85 -1.60 5.65 -0.11
CA SER A 85 -2.30 6.16 -1.31
C SER A 85 -1.62 5.78 -2.62
N LYS A 86 -0.29 5.66 -2.62
CA LYS A 86 0.49 5.36 -3.82
C LYS A 86 0.23 3.97 -4.38
N THR A 87 -0.18 3.02 -3.55
CA THR A 87 -0.55 1.68 -4.04
C THR A 87 -1.80 1.76 -4.91
N PHE A 88 -2.77 2.61 -4.55
CA PHE A 88 -3.96 2.90 -5.37
C PHE A 88 -3.59 3.62 -6.68
N THR A 89 -2.73 4.64 -6.62
CA THR A 89 -2.21 5.32 -7.81
C THR A 89 -1.54 4.35 -8.77
N SER A 90 -0.72 3.44 -8.24
CA SER A 90 -0.09 2.39 -9.03
C SER A 90 -1.07 1.37 -9.58
N THR A 91 -2.09 0.96 -8.83
CA THR A 91 -3.15 0.08 -9.34
C THR A 91 -3.93 0.75 -10.47
N LEU A 92 -4.27 2.05 -10.35
CA LEU A 92 -4.95 2.77 -11.43
C LEU A 92 -4.09 2.90 -12.69
N GLY A 93 -2.79 3.17 -12.52
CA GLY A 93 -1.85 3.22 -13.64
C GLY A 93 -1.65 1.87 -14.33
N ALA A 94 -1.57 0.79 -13.55
CA ALA A 94 -1.54 -0.57 -14.07
C ALA A 94 -2.86 -0.91 -14.79
N TYR A 95 -4.01 -0.50 -14.24
CA TYR A 95 -5.30 -0.69 -14.88
C TYR A 95 -5.41 0.05 -16.22
N ALA A 96 -4.96 1.30 -16.28
CA ALA A 96 -4.90 2.06 -17.53
C ALA A 96 -3.99 1.37 -18.58
N GLN A 97 -2.89 0.74 -18.15
CA GLN A 97 -2.05 -0.07 -19.03
C GLN A 97 -2.78 -1.31 -19.55
N GLU A 98 -3.46 -2.06 -18.67
CA GLU A 98 -4.23 -3.25 -19.05
C GLU A 98 -5.39 -2.94 -19.99
N GLN A 99 -5.88 -1.69 -19.97
CA GLN A 99 -6.89 -1.16 -20.90
C GLN A 99 -6.27 -0.56 -22.18
N GLY A 100 -4.95 -0.64 -22.35
CA GLY A 100 -4.23 -0.12 -23.52
C GLY A 100 -4.16 1.41 -23.62
N GLN A 101 -4.50 2.14 -22.55
CA GLN A 101 -4.54 3.61 -22.54
C GLN A 101 -3.16 4.22 -22.36
N LEU A 102 -2.24 3.50 -21.72
CA LEU A 102 -0.84 3.88 -21.57
C LEU A 102 0.07 2.66 -21.58
N SER A 103 1.36 2.89 -21.72
CA SER A 103 2.41 1.89 -21.45
C SER A 103 3.37 2.44 -20.40
N LEU A 104 3.84 1.59 -19.50
CA LEU A 104 4.91 1.94 -18.56
C LEU A 104 6.22 2.33 -19.27
N HIS A 105 6.39 1.94 -20.54
CA HIS A 105 7.51 2.35 -21.39
C HIS A 105 7.29 3.68 -22.12
N ASP A 106 6.08 4.26 -22.07
CA ASP A 106 5.84 5.57 -22.67
C ASP A 106 6.67 6.65 -21.98
N HIS A 107 7.04 7.66 -22.78
CA HIS A 107 7.63 8.90 -22.29
C HIS A 107 6.55 9.88 -21.83
N PRO A 108 6.82 10.73 -20.81
CA PRO A 108 5.86 11.71 -20.33
C PRO A 108 5.26 12.62 -21.41
N SER A 109 6.05 13.02 -22.41
CA SER A 109 5.58 13.93 -23.48
C SER A 109 4.49 13.36 -24.37
N LYS A 110 4.29 12.03 -24.38
CA LYS A 110 3.16 11.40 -25.08
C LYS A 110 1.82 11.91 -24.56
N PHE A 111 1.72 12.18 -23.26
CA PHE A 111 0.50 12.65 -22.58
C PHE A 111 0.56 14.13 -22.22
N MET A 112 1.76 14.68 -22.09
CA MET A 112 2.00 16.08 -21.74
C MET A 112 2.97 16.73 -22.76
N PRO A 113 2.48 17.16 -23.93
CA PRO A 113 3.34 17.60 -25.04
C PRO A 113 4.32 18.72 -24.70
N HIS A 114 4.01 19.57 -23.72
CA HIS A 114 4.89 20.65 -23.24
C HIS A 114 6.21 20.14 -22.60
N LEU A 115 6.27 18.86 -22.23
CA LEU A 115 7.48 18.21 -21.71
C LEU A 115 8.42 17.73 -22.82
N LYS A 116 8.00 17.75 -24.09
CA LYS A 116 8.80 17.23 -25.21
C LYS A 116 10.16 17.92 -25.28
N GLY A 117 11.23 17.11 -25.26
CA GLY A 117 12.61 17.61 -25.31
C GLY A 117 13.17 18.09 -23.97
N SER A 118 12.38 18.09 -22.89
CA SER A 118 12.88 18.31 -21.53
C SER A 118 13.79 17.16 -21.08
N ALA A 119 14.61 17.38 -20.05
CA ALA A 119 15.43 16.31 -19.48
C ALA A 119 14.58 15.20 -18.84
N LEU A 120 13.42 15.57 -18.27
CA LEU A 120 12.46 14.64 -17.69
C LEU A 120 11.89 13.66 -18.71
N ASP A 121 11.74 14.09 -19.96
CA ASP A 121 11.16 13.27 -21.04
C ASP A 121 12.04 12.09 -21.46
N LYS A 122 13.29 12.05 -21.00
CA LYS A 122 14.17 10.87 -21.14
C LYS A 122 13.77 9.73 -20.21
N ALA A 123 13.03 10.01 -19.14
CA ALA A 123 12.45 9.01 -18.27
C ALA A 123 11.21 8.37 -18.93
N THR A 124 10.73 7.29 -18.35
CA THR A 124 9.49 6.60 -18.76
C THR A 124 8.49 6.67 -17.62
N LEU A 125 7.24 6.30 -17.87
CA LEU A 125 6.24 6.19 -16.81
C LEU A 125 6.64 5.18 -15.73
N LEU A 126 7.34 4.10 -16.09
CA LEU A 126 7.94 3.16 -15.14
C LEU A 126 8.92 3.87 -14.20
N HIS A 127 9.80 4.71 -14.73
CA HIS A 127 10.77 5.45 -13.92
C HIS A 127 10.06 6.41 -12.95
N LEU A 128 8.96 7.05 -13.37
CA LEU A 128 8.16 7.91 -12.48
C LEU A 128 7.49 7.11 -11.35
N ALA A 129 6.86 5.98 -11.67
CA ALA A 129 6.15 5.12 -10.73
C ALA A 129 7.08 4.43 -9.70
N THR A 130 8.35 4.23 -10.07
CA THR A 130 9.38 3.56 -9.25
C THR A 130 10.39 4.52 -8.61
N TYR A 131 10.16 5.84 -8.75
CA TYR A 131 11.02 6.90 -8.21
C TYR A 131 12.46 6.89 -8.75
N THR A 132 12.64 6.39 -9.97
CA THR A 132 13.94 6.28 -10.64
C THR A 132 14.10 7.25 -11.82
N ALA A 133 13.28 8.30 -11.88
CA ALA A 133 13.29 9.30 -12.96
C ALA A 133 14.47 10.31 -12.91
N GLY A 134 15.44 10.13 -12.00
CA GLY A 134 16.63 10.97 -11.92
C GLY A 134 16.65 11.95 -10.74
N GLY A 135 16.16 11.52 -9.56
CA GLY A 135 16.46 12.22 -8.30
C GLY A 135 15.47 13.31 -7.88
N PHE A 136 14.17 13.16 -8.13
CA PHE A 136 13.15 14.09 -7.60
C PHE A 136 13.28 14.27 -6.07
N PRO A 137 13.10 15.49 -5.53
CA PRO A 137 12.98 15.68 -4.08
C PRO A 137 11.75 14.97 -3.52
N LEU A 138 11.76 14.70 -2.21
CA LEU A 138 10.67 14.00 -1.54
C LEU A 138 9.30 14.69 -1.75
N GLN A 139 9.29 16.02 -1.67
CA GLN A 139 8.11 16.87 -1.80
C GLN A 139 8.22 17.79 -3.00
N VAL A 140 7.09 18.27 -3.50
CA VAL A 140 7.06 19.43 -4.40
C VAL A 140 7.76 20.60 -3.69
N PRO A 141 8.69 21.31 -4.33
CA PRO A 141 9.39 22.45 -3.71
C PRO A 141 8.43 23.51 -3.15
N ASP A 142 8.80 24.14 -2.04
CA ASP A 142 7.93 25.07 -1.33
C ASP A 142 7.57 26.33 -2.14
N ASP A 143 8.34 26.71 -3.16
CA ASP A 143 8.07 27.83 -4.06
C ASP A 143 7.07 27.49 -5.18
N VAL A 144 6.76 26.20 -5.38
CA VAL A 144 5.78 25.72 -6.36
C VAL A 144 4.41 25.59 -5.69
N LYS A 145 3.51 26.56 -5.94
CA LYS A 145 2.20 26.67 -5.26
C LYS A 145 0.98 26.58 -6.19
N THR A 146 1.20 26.55 -7.50
CA THR A 146 0.13 26.56 -8.51
C THR A 146 0.39 25.51 -9.58
N GLU A 147 -0.67 25.13 -10.29
CA GLU A 147 -0.58 24.20 -11.42
C GLU A 147 0.35 24.69 -12.53
N ALA A 148 0.36 26.00 -12.80
CA ALA A 148 1.27 26.60 -13.79
C ALA A 148 2.75 26.51 -13.34
N GLN A 149 3.03 26.77 -12.06
CA GLN A 149 4.37 26.60 -11.51
C GLN A 149 4.79 25.14 -11.50
N LEU A 150 3.87 24.21 -11.23
CA LEU A 150 4.14 22.78 -11.24
C LEU A 150 4.48 22.27 -12.64
N ALA A 151 3.72 22.69 -13.65
CA ALA A 151 4.03 22.41 -15.05
C ALA A 151 5.40 22.96 -15.45
N SER A 152 5.70 24.22 -15.07
CA SER A 152 7.01 24.83 -15.28
C SER A 152 8.13 24.07 -14.56
N TYR A 153 7.89 23.62 -13.32
CA TYR A 153 8.83 22.82 -12.54
C TYR A 153 9.19 21.52 -13.26
N PHE A 154 8.20 20.78 -13.78
CA PHE A 154 8.45 19.55 -14.55
C PHE A 154 9.15 19.82 -15.88
N GLN A 155 8.77 20.89 -16.59
CA GLN A 155 9.38 21.25 -17.87
C GLN A 155 10.87 21.60 -17.72
N HIS A 156 11.24 22.26 -16.62
CA HIS A 156 12.61 22.71 -16.34
C HIS A 156 13.36 21.79 -15.36
N TRP A 157 12.81 20.61 -15.05
CA TRP A 157 13.43 19.64 -14.15
C TRP A 157 14.84 19.26 -14.63
N LYS A 158 15.80 19.32 -13.71
CA LYS A 158 17.20 18.95 -13.96
C LYS A 158 17.52 17.69 -13.15
N PRO A 159 17.65 16.52 -13.79
CA PRO A 159 17.90 15.28 -13.07
C PRO A 159 19.33 15.25 -12.49
N GLU A 160 19.46 14.67 -11.30
CA GLU A 160 20.75 14.46 -10.61
C GLU A 160 21.47 13.20 -11.12
N ALA A 161 20.73 12.27 -11.73
CA ALA A 161 21.24 11.02 -12.31
C ALA A 161 20.44 10.63 -13.55
N ALA A 162 20.98 9.75 -14.40
CA ALA A 162 20.21 9.23 -15.53
C ALA A 162 19.03 8.36 -15.02
N PRO A 163 17.90 8.31 -15.76
CA PRO A 163 16.77 7.46 -15.38
C PRO A 163 17.19 5.99 -15.16
N GLY A 164 16.65 5.38 -14.12
CA GLY A 164 16.93 3.99 -13.74
C GLY A 164 18.18 3.76 -12.89
N GLN A 165 19.08 4.74 -12.72
CA GLN A 165 20.34 4.54 -11.98
C GLN A 165 20.20 4.66 -10.46
N GLN A 166 19.28 5.52 -10.00
CA GLN A 166 19.07 5.76 -8.57
C GLN A 166 17.58 5.86 -8.28
N ARG A 167 17.17 5.32 -7.12
CA ARG A 167 15.84 5.52 -6.53
C ARG A 167 15.93 6.64 -5.51
N ARG A 168 15.10 7.68 -5.67
CA ARG A 168 14.88 8.71 -4.66
C ARG A 168 13.39 8.85 -4.42
N TYR A 169 12.91 8.37 -3.27
CA TYR A 169 11.48 8.32 -2.96
C TYR A 169 10.87 9.73 -3.02
N ALA A 170 9.86 9.92 -3.87
CA ALA A 170 9.40 11.26 -4.23
C ALA A 170 7.91 11.33 -4.57
N ASN A 171 7.19 12.20 -3.87
CA ASN A 171 5.81 12.58 -4.18
C ASN A 171 5.66 13.17 -5.59
N PRO A 172 6.49 14.14 -6.06
CA PRO A 172 6.32 14.68 -7.41
C PRO A 172 6.54 13.65 -8.52
N SER A 173 7.37 12.62 -8.29
CA SER A 173 7.62 11.55 -9.27
C SER A 173 6.37 10.70 -9.51
N ILE A 174 5.85 10.05 -8.45
CA ILE A 174 4.65 9.21 -8.59
C ILE A 174 3.37 10.04 -8.74
N GLY A 175 3.38 11.28 -8.27
CA GLY A 175 2.29 12.24 -8.48
C GLY A 175 2.15 12.57 -9.96
N LEU A 176 3.26 12.85 -10.67
CA LEU A 176 3.24 13.03 -12.11
C LEU A 176 2.78 11.75 -12.84
N PHE A 177 3.22 10.57 -12.40
CA PHE A 177 2.72 9.30 -12.93
C PHE A 177 1.19 9.20 -12.81
N GLY A 178 0.63 9.43 -11.62
CA GLY A 178 -0.82 9.40 -11.39
C GLY A 178 -1.57 10.42 -12.24
N ARG A 179 -1.03 11.63 -12.39
CA ARG A 179 -1.62 12.65 -13.25
C ARG A 179 -1.62 12.25 -14.73
N ILE A 180 -0.52 11.69 -15.22
CA ILE A 180 -0.45 11.16 -16.60
C ILE A 180 -1.44 10.01 -16.78
N THR A 181 -1.57 9.11 -15.80
CA THR A 181 -2.60 8.06 -15.82
C THR A 181 -4.00 8.65 -15.98
N ALA A 182 -4.34 9.70 -15.22
CA ALA A 182 -5.64 10.35 -15.33
C ALA A 182 -5.86 10.98 -16.71
N VAL A 183 -4.83 11.64 -17.28
CA VAL A 183 -4.88 12.17 -18.65
C VAL A 183 -5.11 11.05 -19.68
N ALA A 184 -4.43 9.91 -19.54
CA ALA A 184 -4.60 8.76 -20.41
C ALA A 184 -6.03 8.17 -20.34
N LEU A 185 -6.66 8.22 -19.17
CA LEU A 185 -8.05 7.82 -18.96
C LEU A 185 -9.08 8.90 -19.37
N GLY A 186 -8.62 10.10 -19.75
CA GLY A 186 -9.51 11.22 -20.10
C GLY A 186 -10.29 11.79 -18.92
N SER A 187 -9.76 11.68 -17.69
CA SER A 187 -10.46 12.06 -16.45
C SER A 187 -9.55 12.84 -15.50
N ALA A 188 -10.13 13.44 -14.45
CA ALA A 188 -9.36 13.94 -13.32
C ALA A 188 -8.94 12.76 -12.43
N PHE A 189 -7.74 12.80 -11.85
CA PHE A 189 -7.24 11.66 -11.05
C PHE A 189 -8.19 11.28 -9.91
N THR A 190 -8.68 12.28 -9.16
CA THR A 190 -9.62 12.07 -8.06
C THR A 190 -10.90 11.38 -8.53
N ASP A 191 -11.42 11.76 -9.70
CA ASP A 191 -12.64 11.18 -10.25
C ASP A 191 -12.40 9.75 -10.74
N ALA A 192 -11.29 9.48 -11.42
CA ALA A 192 -10.91 8.12 -11.83
C ALA A 192 -10.71 7.20 -10.60
N ALA A 193 -10.08 7.69 -9.54
CA ALA A 193 -9.92 6.92 -8.31
C ALA A 193 -11.28 6.63 -7.64
N GLU A 194 -12.13 7.64 -7.44
CA GLU A 194 -13.39 7.51 -6.69
C GLU A 194 -14.52 6.84 -7.48
N ARG A 195 -14.55 6.98 -8.81
CA ARG A 195 -15.66 6.49 -9.66
C ARG A 195 -15.33 5.21 -10.42
N GLU A 196 -14.04 4.90 -10.60
CA GLU A 196 -13.62 3.70 -11.33
C GLU A 196 -12.82 2.74 -10.47
N LEU A 197 -11.73 3.21 -9.84
CA LEU A 197 -10.82 2.34 -9.11
C LEU A 197 -11.46 1.74 -7.85
N PHE A 198 -11.90 2.58 -6.92
CA PHE A 198 -12.43 2.12 -5.63
C PHE A 198 -13.65 1.21 -5.80
N PRO A 199 -14.64 1.53 -6.67
CA PRO A 199 -15.77 0.62 -6.92
C PRO A 199 -15.35 -0.73 -7.52
N GLN A 200 -14.39 -0.74 -8.47
CA GLN A 200 -13.89 -1.99 -9.06
C GLN A 200 -13.11 -2.87 -8.08
N LEU A 201 -12.59 -2.28 -7.00
CA LEU A 201 -11.94 -2.99 -5.90
C LEU A 201 -12.89 -3.29 -4.73
N GLY A 202 -14.19 -2.95 -4.85
CA GLY A 202 -15.18 -3.18 -3.79
C GLY A 202 -15.05 -2.26 -2.58
N LEU A 203 -14.38 -1.10 -2.71
CA LEU A 203 -14.06 -0.19 -1.61
C LEU A 203 -15.13 0.91 -1.48
N GLN A 204 -16.00 0.80 -0.49
CA GLN A 204 -17.17 1.67 -0.31
C GLN A 204 -16.92 2.83 0.66
N HIS A 205 -15.91 2.70 1.50
CA HIS A 205 -15.50 3.65 2.54
C HIS A 205 -14.05 4.11 2.35
N THR A 206 -13.67 4.32 1.09
CA THR A 206 -12.37 4.82 0.68
C THR A 206 -12.55 6.06 -0.19
N TYR A 207 -11.91 7.16 0.19
CA TYR A 207 -12.14 8.47 -0.40
C TYR A 207 -10.84 9.25 -0.55
N ILE A 208 -10.75 10.07 -1.59
CA ILE A 208 -9.82 11.20 -1.59
C ILE A 208 -10.54 12.41 -0.99
N ARG A 209 -11.80 12.63 -1.38
CA ARG A 209 -12.71 13.66 -0.87
C ARG A 209 -13.73 13.00 0.05
N VAL A 210 -13.51 13.09 1.36
CA VAL A 210 -14.46 12.54 2.34
C VAL A 210 -15.81 13.28 2.20
N PRO A 211 -16.90 12.58 1.84
CA PRO A 211 -18.20 13.21 1.65
C PRO A 211 -18.80 13.64 2.99
N ALA A 212 -19.71 14.62 2.97
CA ALA A 212 -20.38 15.12 4.18
C ALA A 212 -21.04 14.01 5.01
N THR A 213 -21.57 12.98 4.34
CA THR A 213 -22.20 11.81 4.97
C THR A 213 -21.23 10.92 5.74
N ALA A 214 -19.94 10.95 5.44
CA ALA A 214 -18.89 10.15 6.09
C ALA A 214 -17.98 10.99 7.02
N MET A 215 -18.21 12.31 7.12
CA MET A 215 -17.39 13.19 7.95
C MET A 215 -17.44 12.86 9.44
N ALA A 216 -18.54 12.24 9.90
CA ALA A 216 -18.69 11.77 11.28
C ALA A 216 -17.67 10.66 11.62
N ASP A 217 -17.30 9.83 10.63
CA ASP A 217 -16.37 8.70 10.80
C ASP A 217 -14.91 9.12 10.68
N TYR A 218 -14.63 10.27 10.06
CA TYR A 218 -13.28 10.81 9.89
C TYR A 218 -12.62 11.15 11.22
N ALA A 219 -11.58 10.42 11.57
CA ALA A 219 -10.75 10.71 12.73
C ALA A 219 -10.09 12.10 12.63
N TRP A 220 -9.73 12.65 13.78
CA TRP A 220 -8.75 13.72 13.87
C TRP A 220 -7.37 13.09 14.04
N GLY A 221 -6.37 13.56 13.29
CA GLY A 221 -4.97 13.21 13.51
C GLY A 221 -4.36 14.11 14.57
N TYR A 222 -3.33 13.64 15.26
CA TYR A 222 -2.69 14.38 16.35
C TYR A 222 -1.21 14.60 16.07
N ALA A 223 -0.86 15.86 15.81
CA ALA A 223 0.52 16.33 15.68
C ALA A 223 0.94 16.96 17.01
N LYS A 224 1.63 16.18 17.85
CA LYS A 224 1.75 16.47 19.30
C LYS A 224 0.35 16.50 19.92
N ASP A 225 -0.09 17.65 20.42
CA ASP A 225 -1.43 17.84 21.00
C ASP A 225 -2.41 18.56 20.05
N GLN A 226 -1.94 18.97 18.87
CA GLN A 226 -2.78 19.66 17.89
C GLN A 226 -3.58 18.67 17.06
N ALA A 227 -4.91 18.80 17.08
CA ALA A 227 -5.79 18.13 16.13
C ALA A 227 -5.57 18.69 14.72
N VAL A 228 -5.28 17.80 13.76
CA VAL A 228 -4.96 18.13 12.37
C VAL A 228 -5.62 17.15 11.41
N ARG A 229 -5.87 17.63 10.20
CA ARG A 229 -6.20 16.83 9.01
C ARG A 229 -5.39 17.36 7.83
N VAL A 230 -5.13 16.50 6.86
CA VAL A 230 -4.52 16.89 5.59
C VAL A 230 -5.37 17.94 4.90
N ARG A 231 -4.70 18.92 4.28
CA ARG A 231 -5.34 19.94 3.46
C ARG A 231 -5.02 19.66 2.00
N PRO A 232 -5.89 20.05 1.05
CA PRO A 232 -5.59 19.95 -0.36
C PRO A 232 -4.27 20.65 -0.71
N ASP A 233 -3.45 19.99 -1.53
CA ASP A 233 -2.17 20.50 -2.03
C ASP A 233 -1.85 19.89 -3.41
N LEU A 234 -0.82 20.40 -4.09
CA LEU A 234 -0.38 19.89 -5.38
C LEU A 234 0.01 18.41 -5.29
N LEU A 235 -0.58 17.58 -6.18
CA LEU A 235 -0.34 16.14 -6.29
C LEU A 235 -0.70 15.33 -5.02
N ASP A 236 -1.51 15.91 -4.12
CA ASP A 236 -1.89 15.26 -2.87
C ASP A 236 -2.66 13.97 -3.12
N SER A 237 -3.62 14.01 -4.04
CA SER A 237 -4.55 12.94 -4.38
C SER A 237 -3.79 11.71 -4.86
N GLU A 238 -2.80 11.91 -5.74
CA GLU A 238 -1.94 10.88 -6.29
C GLU A 238 -0.92 10.33 -5.28
N ALA A 239 -0.44 11.16 -4.36
CA ALA A 239 0.71 10.82 -3.53
C ALA A 239 0.33 10.39 -2.10
N TYR A 240 -0.64 11.02 -1.45
CA TYR A 240 -0.90 10.83 -0.01
C TYR A 240 -2.32 11.17 0.46
N GLY A 241 -3.26 11.41 -0.46
CA GLY A 241 -4.56 12.02 -0.18
C GLY A 241 -5.68 11.06 0.18
N VAL A 242 -5.48 9.74 0.12
CA VAL A 242 -6.54 8.74 0.39
C VAL A 242 -6.82 8.64 1.90
N LYS A 243 -8.10 8.57 2.23
CA LYS A 243 -8.66 8.24 3.54
C LYS A 243 -9.43 6.94 3.39
N SER A 244 -9.25 6.01 4.31
CA SER A 244 -9.95 4.73 4.28
C SER A 244 -10.15 4.20 5.70
N THR A 245 -10.95 3.16 5.80
CA THR A 245 -11.25 2.44 7.04
C THR A 245 -10.38 1.21 7.16
N ALA A 246 -10.29 0.61 8.36
CA ALA A 246 -9.59 -0.66 8.51
C ALA A 246 -10.32 -1.80 7.77
N ALA A 247 -11.66 -1.74 7.69
CA ALA A 247 -12.48 -2.67 6.94
C ALA A 247 -12.21 -2.63 5.42
N ASP A 248 -12.19 -1.45 4.82
CA ASP A 248 -11.88 -1.30 3.39
C ASP A 248 -10.42 -1.64 3.10
N MET A 249 -9.48 -1.21 3.95
CA MET A 249 -8.06 -1.50 3.73
C MET A 249 -7.74 -2.99 3.85
N ILE A 250 -8.37 -3.72 4.77
CA ILE A 250 -8.17 -5.18 4.83
C ILE A 250 -8.84 -5.88 3.65
N HIS A 251 -9.98 -5.38 3.16
CA HIS A 251 -10.58 -5.87 1.91
C HIS A 251 -9.65 -5.63 0.72
N TYR A 252 -9.09 -4.43 0.58
CA TYR A 252 -8.08 -4.13 -0.44
C TYR A 252 -6.89 -5.10 -0.34
N VAL A 253 -6.36 -5.35 0.85
CA VAL A 253 -5.29 -6.35 1.06
C VAL A 253 -5.72 -7.75 0.63
N GLN A 254 -6.95 -8.17 0.91
CA GLN A 254 -7.47 -9.45 0.43
C GLN A 254 -7.51 -9.52 -1.10
N THR A 255 -7.90 -8.43 -1.78
CA THR A 255 -7.82 -8.36 -3.25
C THR A 255 -6.39 -8.43 -3.78
N GLN A 256 -5.40 -7.94 -3.01
CA GLN A 256 -3.98 -8.10 -3.36
C GLN A 256 -3.49 -9.55 -3.14
N ILE A 257 -3.97 -10.22 -2.09
CA ILE A 257 -3.61 -11.61 -1.81
C ILE A 257 -4.22 -12.56 -2.85
N ASP A 258 -5.49 -12.37 -3.18
CA ASP A 258 -6.23 -13.18 -4.14
C ASP A 258 -7.15 -12.29 -5.00
N PRO A 259 -6.67 -11.85 -6.19
CA PRO A 259 -7.45 -11.01 -7.08
C PRO A 259 -8.45 -11.78 -7.95
N SER A 260 -8.66 -13.08 -7.73
CA SER A 260 -9.50 -13.92 -8.60
C SER A 260 -10.98 -13.51 -8.62
N GLY A 261 -11.45 -12.80 -7.59
CA GLY A 261 -12.81 -12.25 -7.53
C GLY A 261 -13.00 -10.94 -8.31
N LEU A 262 -11.94 -10.34 -8.86
CA LEU A 262 -12.02 -9.07 -9.57
C LEU A 262 -12.31 -9.27 -11.06
N ALA A 263 -12.78 -8.22 -11.73
CA ALA A 263 -12.90 -8.22 -13.18
C ALA A 263 -11.52 -8.48 -13.85
N PRO A 264 -11.44 -9.16 -15.01
CA PRO A 264 -10.17 -9.64 -15.57
C PRO A 264 -9.10 -8.55 -15.76
N ALA A 265 -9.49 -7.34 -16.17
CA ALA A 265 -8.54 -6.23 -16.32
C ALA A 265 -8.00 -5.75 -14.97
N MET A 266 -8.86 -5.66 -13.94
CA MET A 266 -8.43 -5.27 -12.59
C MET A 266 -7.60 -6.37 -11.92
N GLN A 267 -7.92 -7.65 -12.16
CA GLN A 267 -7.09 -8.77 -11.71
C GLN A 267 -5.65 -8.66 -12.24
N ARG A 268 -5.50 -8.41 -13.55
CA ARG A 268 -4.16 -8.21 -14.16
C ARG A 268 -3.49 -6.94 -13.65
N ALA A 269 -4.23 -5.86 -13.44
CA ALA A 269 -3.70 -4.63 -12.86
C ALA A 269 -3.11 -4.86 -11.46
N VAL A 270 -3.84 -5.59 -10.59
CA VAL A 270 -3.33 -5.98 -9.25
C VAL A 270 -2.05 -6.80 -9.38
N GLN A 271 -2.05 -7.83 -10.23
CA GLN A 271 -0.86 -8.67 -10.46
C GLN A 271 0.32 -7.86 -10.99
N ALA A 272 0.08 -6.89 -11.88
CA ALA A 272 1.11 -6.00 -12.42
C ALA A 272 1.74 -5.12 -11.34
N THR A 273 1.00 -4.75 -10.28
CA THR A 273 1.60 -3.99 -9.16
C THR A 273 2.60 -4.80 -8.33
N HIS A 274 2.57 -6.13 -8.43
CA HIS A 274 3.48 -7.03 -7.71
C HIS A 274 4.76 -7.37 -8.49
N VAL A 275 4.86 -6.92 -9.74
CA VAL A 275 6.07 -7.11 -10.55
C VAL A 275 7.20 -6.23 -10.01
N GLY A 276 8.33 -6.85 -9.69
CA GLY A 276 9.53 -6.15 -9.26
C GLY A 276 10.36 -5.64 -10.43
N TYR A 277 10.66 -4.34 -10.43
CA TYR A 277 11.41 -3.69 -11.53
C TYR A 277 12.83 -3.30 -11.16
N PHE A 278 13.08 -2.97 -9.89
CA PHE A 278 14.40 -2.56 -9.41
C PHE A 278 14.73 -3.23 -8.09
N GLN A 279 15.97 -3.72 -7.94
CA GLN A 279 16.56 -4.03 -6.64
C GLN A 279 17.15 -2.74 -6.06
N VAL A 280 16.77 -2.42 -4.81
CA VAL A 280 17.26 -1.24 -4.07
C VAL A 280 17.59 -1.66 -2.65
N GLY A 281 18.88 -1.80 -2.36
CA GLY A 281 19.34 -2.34 -1.08
C GLY A 281 18.66 -3.68 -0.77
N PRO A 282 17.99 -3.83 0.40
CA PRO A 282 17.34 -5.08 0.79
C PRO A 282 15.99 -5.36 0.11
N MET A 283 15.43 -4.39 -0.63
CA MET A 283 14.04 -4.35 -1.09
C MET A 283 13.94 -4.39 -2.62
N THR A 284 12.87 -4.99 -3.14
CA THR A 284 12.52 -4.96 -4.56
C THR A 284 11.36 -3.98 -4.80
N GLN A 285 11.60 -2.96 -5.63
CA GLN A 285 10.61 -1.93 -5.94
C GLN A 285 9.67 -2.41 -7.05
N GLY A 286 8.38 -2.54 -6.72
CA GLY A 286 7.29 -2.72 -7.68
C GLY A 286 6.57 -1.40 -7.99
N LEU A 287 5.32 -1.48 -8.43
CA LEU A 287 4.48 -0.28 -8.61
C LEU A 287 3.73 -0.01 -7.31
N GLY A 288 4.16 1.01 -6.57
CA GLY A 288 3.61 1.35 -5.27
C GLY A 288 4.13 0.40 -4.18
N TRP A 289 3.89 -0.90 -4.32
CA TRP A 289 4.35 -1.91 -3.37
C TRP A 289 5.87 -2.07 -3.37
N GLU A 290 6.40 -2.27 -2.16
CA GLU A 290 7.79 -2.61 -1.87
C GLU A 290 7.81 -4.06 -1.38
N SER A 291 8.75 -4.89 -1.85
CA SER A 291 8.68 -6.34 -1.60
C SER A 291 10.00 -7.00 -1.20
N TYR A 292 9.87 -8.14 -0.55
CA TYR A 292 10.96 -8.92 0.03
C TYR A 292 10.70 -10.42 -0.15
N PRO A 293 11.72 -11.23 -0.48
CA PRO A 293 11.60 -12.68 -0.40
C PRO A 293 11.14 -13.11 0.99
N TYR A 294 10.22 -14.09 1.06
CA TYR A 294 9.67 -14.60 2.30
C TYR A 294 10.15 -16.04 2.57
N PRO A 295 10.60 -16.39 3.80
CA PRO A 295 10.61 -15.57 5.02
C PRO A 295 11.64 -14.43 4.99
N VAL A 296 11.30 -13.29 5.59
CA VAL A 296 12.16 -12.12 5.73
C VAL A 296 12.52 -11.90 7.21
N SER A 297 13.77 -11.51 7.50
CA SER A 297 14.16 -11.12 8.86
C SER A 297 13.63 -9.72 9.20
N LEU A 298 13.36 -9.47 10.49
CA LEU A 298 12.96 -8.15 10.96
C LEU A 298 14.00 -7.07 10.61
N GLU A 299 15.29 -7.38 10.77
CA GLU A 299 16.39 -6.47 10.42
C GLU A 299 16.34 -6.05 8.95
N ARG A 300 16.16 -7.00 8.03
CA ARG A 300 16.07 -6.72 6.60
C ARG A 300 14.85 -5.86 6.27
N LEU A 301 13.71 -6.14 6.90
CA LEU A 301 12.48 -5.38 6.71
C LEU A 301 12.61 -3.95 7.26
N LEU A 302 13.25 -3.77 8.41
CA LEU A 302 13.54 -2.45 8.99
C LEU A 302 14.52 -1.66 8.13
N SER A 303 15.59 -2.28 7.64
CA SER A 303 16.56 -1.66 6.75
C SER A 303 15.91 -1.13 5.47
N GLY A 304 15.03 -1.91 4.85
CA GLY A 304 14.34 -1.50 3.62
C GLY A 304 13.25 -0.43 3.81
N ASN A 305 12.87 -0.14 5.05
CA ASN A 305 11.90 0.90 5.40
C ASN A 305 12.53 1.99 6.30
N SER A 306 13.86 2.10 6.30
CA SER A 306 14.60 3.06 7.12
C SER A 306 14.31 4.50 6.70
N GLY A 307 14.75 5.47 7.52
CA GLY A 307 14.73 6.88 7.14
C GLY A 307 15.50 7.12 5.85
N ASP A 308 16.67 6.52 5.70
CA ASP A 308 17.54 6.69 4.53
C ASP A 308 16.86 6.22 3.24
N MET A 309 16.06 5.15 3.28
CA MET A 309 15.28 4.68 2.12
C MET A 309 14.18 5.66 1.69
N ALA A 310 13.76 6.57 2.58
CA ALA A 310 12.75 7.58 2.33
C ALA A 310 13.32 8.96 1.98
N TRP A 311 14.49 9.32 2.52
CA TRP A 311 15.07 10.67 2.42
C TRP A 311 16.27 10.76 1.48
N GLU A 312 17.04 9.68 1.36
CA GLU A 312 18.30 9.67 0.61
C GLU A 312 18.15 8.99 -0.75
N SER A 313 19.01 9.37 -1.69
CA SER A 313 19.15 8.65 -2.96
C SER A 313 19.82 7.30 -2.74
N GLN A 314 19.22 6.26 -3.30
CA GLN A 314 19.70 4.88 -3.20
C GLN A 314 20.09 4.36 -4.58
N PRO A 315 21.20 3.61 -4.74
CA PRO A 315 21.50 2.92 -5.99
C PRO A 315 20.35 1.99 -6.38
N ALA A 316 19.92 2.06 -7.64
CA ALA A 316 18.88 1.20 -8.17
C ALA A 316 19.47 0.30 -9.27
N GLN A 317 19.20 -1.01 -9.17
CA GLN A 317 19.58 -1.97 -10.20
C GLN A 317 18.33 -2.47 -10.90
N ALA A 318 18.20 -2.17 -12.19
CA ALA A 318 17.10 -2.68 -13.00
C ALA A 318 17.12 -4.21 -13.07
N LEU A 319 15.95 -4.82 -12.91
CA LEU A 319 15.74 -6.26 -13.06
C LEU A 319 15.30 -6.55 -14.51
N ASN A 320 16.11 -7.33 -15.23
CA ASN A 320 15.83 -7.72 -16.61
C ASN A 320 16.04 -9.23 -16.78
N PRO A 321 14.97 -10.04 -16.95
CA PRO A 321 13.57 -9.61 -16.99
C PRO A 321 13.08 -9.08 -15.63
N PRO A 322 11.99 -8.27 -15.60
CA PRO A 322 11.32 -7.91 -14.36
C PRO A 322 10.91 -9.16 -13.56
N LEU A 323 10.97 -9.07 -12.24
CA LEU A 323 10.69 -10.19 -11.35
C LEU A 323 9.18 -10.39 -11.17
N ALA A 324 8.62 -11.36 -11.88
CA ALA A 324 7.24 -11.80 -11.68
C ALA A 324 7.09 -12.55 -10.35
N GLY A 325 5.99 -12.30 -9.61
CA GLY A 325 5.76 -12.77 -8.24
C GLY A 325 5.46 -14.28 -8.10
N THR A 326 6.40 -15.15 -8.45
CA THR A 326 6.26 -16.61 -8.35
C THR A 326 6.83 -17.20 -7.07
N ALA A 327 7.80 -16.53 -6.45
CA ALA A 327 8.36 -16.94 -5.16
C ALA A 327 7.51 -16.40 -3.99
N PRO A 328 7.46 -17.10 -2.83
CA PRO A 328 6.89 -16.54 -1.62
C PRO A 328 7.50 -15.17 -1.30
N THR A 329 6.63 -14.15 -1.22
CA THR A 329 7.04 -12.75 -1.14
C THR A 329 6.18 -12.03 -0.10
N LEU A 330 6.81 -11.17 0.69
CA LEU A 330 6.14 -10.20 1.55
C LEU A 330 6.12 -8.86 0.82
N TYR A 331 4.93 -8.27 0.72
CA TYR A 331 4.72 -6.91 0.22
C TYR A 331 4.37 -5.99 1.37
N ASN A 332 4.84 -4.76 1.33
CA ASN A 332 4.48 -3.77 2.33
C ASN A 332 4.44 -2.35 1.77
N LYS A 333 3.81 -1.45 2.55
CA LYS A 333 3.89 -0.01 2.35
C LYS A 333 3.65 0.75 3.65
N THR A 334 4.51 1.71 3.93
CA THR A 334 4.33 2.73 4.97
C THR A 334 3.61 3.97 4.43
N GLY A 335 2.83 4.63 5.28
CA GLY A 335 2.19 5.91 4.95
C GLY A 335 2.05 6.82 6.15
N SER A 336 2.32 8.11 5.97
CA SER A 336 2.15 9.10 7.03
C SER A 336 1.59 10.39 6.46
N THR A 337 0.76 11.06 7.25
CA THR A 337 0.51 12.50 7.12
C THR A 337 0.96 13.17 8.41
N ARG A 338 0.70 14.47 8.57
CA ARG A 338 1.13 15.21 9.76
C ARG A 338 0.58 14.64 11.08
N GLY A 339 -0.63 14.09 11.04
CA GLY A 339 -1.32 13.58 12.23
C GLY A 339 -1.62 12.09 12.19
N PHE A 340 -1.20 11.35 11.17
CA PHE A 340 -1.57 9.95 10.97
C PHE A 340 -0.38 9.09 10.60
N GLY A 341 -0.45 7.84 11.03
CA GLY A 341 0.50 6.79 10.68
C GLY A 341 -0.23 5.54 10.23
N SER A 342 0.15 5.02 9.08
CA SER A 342 -0.39 3.79 8.51
C SER A 342 0.73 2.83 8.11
N TYR A 343 0.42 1.54 8.14
CA TYR A 343 1.28 0.49 7.64
C TYR A 343 0.44 -0.68 7.15
N VAL A 344 0.79 -1.20 5.97
CA VAL A 344 0.14 -2.36 5.37
C VAL A 344 1.21 -3.36 4.99
N MET A 345 0.98 -4.65 5.27
CA MET A 345 1.79 -5.74 4.77
C MET A 345 0.98 -6.99 4.49
N PHE A 346 1.41 -7.81 3.54
CA PHE A 346 0.76 -9.08 3.24
C PHE A 346 1.72 -10.08 2.60
N VAL A 347 1.39 -11.36 2.74
CA VAL A 347 2.14 -12.50 2.19
C VAL A 347 1.13 -13.40 1.45
N PRO A 348 1.01 -13.29 0.11
CA PRO A 348 0.01 -14.04 -0.65
C PRO A 348 0.10 -15.55 -0.45
N ALA A 349 1.31 -16.12 -0.42
CA ALA A 349 1.56 -17.55 -0.19
C ALA A 349 1.10 -18.05 1.20
N ARG A 350 0.84 -17.14 2.14
CA ARG A 350 0.29 -17.43 3.48
C ARG A 350 -1.16 -17.01 3.62
N LYS A 351 -1.76 -16.44 2.57
CA LYS A 351 -3.09 -15.80 2.61
C LYS A 351 -3.29 -14.88 3.82
N THR A 352 -2.21 -14.20 4.21
CA THR A 352 -2.14 -13.41 5.44
C THR A 352 -1.84 -11.96 5.14
N GLY A 353 -2.54 -11.05 5.79
CA GLY A 353 -2.37 -9.61 5.63
C GLY A 353 -2.67 -8.83 6.91
N ILE A 354 -2.01 -7.70 7.09
CA ILE A 354 -2.09 -6.85 8.28
C ILE A 354 -2.20 -5.39 7.83
N VAL A 355 -3.13 -4.67 8.44
CA VAL A 355 -3.35 -3.23 8.29
C VAL A 355 -3.27 -2.59 9.67
N LEU A 356 -2.43 -1.57 9.82
CA LEU A 356 -2.34 -0.72 11.00
C LEU A 356 -2.69 0.71 10.61
N LEU A 357 -3.72 1.30 11.21
CA LEU A 357 -4.11 2.70 11.01
C LEU A 357 -4.15 3.42 12.36
N ALA A 358 -3.41 4.51 12.50
CA ALA A 358 -3.33 5.28 13.73
C ALA A 358 -3.50 6.78 13.46
N ASN A 359 -4.17 7.47 14.38
CA ASN A 359 -4.31 8.93 14.34
C ASN A 359 -3.16 9.66 15.04
N ARG A 360 -1.95 9.11 14.90
CA ARG A 360 -0.67 9.77 15.20
C ARG A 360 0.40 9.27 14.24
N ALA A 361 1.25 10.18 13.75
CA ALA A 361 2.40 9.82 12.94
C ALA A 361 3.57 9.30 13.81
N TYR A 362 3.44 8.09 14.34
CA TYR A 362 4.49 7.43 15.13
C TYR A 362 5.56 6.75 14.23
N PRO A 363 6.77 6.41 14.72
CA PRO A 363 7.87 5.96 13.88
C PRO A 363 7.55 4.72 13.02
N ASN A 364 8.04 4.70 11.77
CA ASN A 364 7.87 3.55 10.87
C ASN A 364 8.42 2.25 11.46
N GLU A 365 9.58 2.31 12.13
CA GLU A 365 10.18 1.16 12.82
C GLU A 365 9.19 0.50 13.79
N ALA A 366 8.48 1.29 14.61
CA ALA A 366 7.52 0.76 15.56
C ALA A 366 6.32 0.09 14.87
N ARG A 367 5.85 0.65 13.74
CA ARG A 367 4.79 0.03 12.91
C ARG A 367 5.22 -1.34 12.40
N ILE A 368 6.44 -1.42 11.88
CA ILE A 368 6.99 -2.62 11.27
C ILE A 368 7.23 -3.69 12.33
N ARG A 369 7.80 -3.32 13.49
CA ARG A 369 8.00 -4.25 14.62
C ARG A 369 6.66 -4.82 15.10
N LEU A 370 5.65 -3.98 15.26
CA LEU A 370 4.31 -4.41 15.67
C LEU A 370 3.71 -5.38 14.65
N ALA A 371 3.68 -5.02 13.37
CA ALA A 371 3.13 -5.88 12.33
C ALA A 371 3.92 -7.19 12.14
N TYR A 372 5.24 -7.14 12.24
CA TYR A 372 6.09 -8.34 12.18
C TYR A 372 5.81 -9.29 13.34
N HIS A 373 5.65 -8.75 14.56
CA HIS A 373 5.29 -9.55 15.72
C HIS A 373 3.89 -10.18 15.56
N ILE A 374 2.90 -9.40 15.10
CA ILE A 374 1.56 -9.93 14.79
C ILE A 374 1.65 -11.03 13.74
N LEU A 375 2.44 -10.86 12.66
CA LEU A 375 2.63 -11.90 11.65
C LEU A 375 3.17 -13.20 12.26
N GLN A 376 4.16 -13.12 13.17
CA GLN A 376 4.73 -14.28 13.85
C GLN A 376 3.73 -15.00 14.77
N LEU A 377 2.80 -14.27 15.38
CA LEU A 377 1.75 -14.83 16.22
C LEU A 377 0.73 -15.64 15.41
N LEU A 378 0.41 -15.19 14.19
CA LEU A 378 -0.59 -15.83 13.32
C LEU A 378 -0.07 -17.10 12.63
N ALA A 379 1.24 -17.19 12.46
CA ALA A 379 1.90 -18.34 11.84
C ALA A 379 3.27 -18.53 12.48
N PRO A 380 3.36 -19.20 13.65
CA PRO A 380 4.64 -19.56 14.21
C PRO A 380 5.42 -20.34 13.15
N ALA A 381 6.72 -20.03 13.00
CA ALA A 381 7.57 -20.75 12.05
C ALA A 381 7.38 -22.26 12.29
N ALA A 382 7.14 -23.02 11.23
CA ALA A 382 7.20 -24.47 11.32
C ALA A 382 8.63 -24.82 11.77
N ASN A 383 8.75 -25.30 13.02
CA ASN A 383 10.02 -25.76 13.57
C ASN A 383 10.58 -26.94 12.79
#